data_AF-A0A955TGQ9-F1
#
_entry.id   AF-A0A955TGQ9-F1
#
_cell.length_a   1.000
_cell.length_b   1.000
_cell.length_c   1.000
_cell.angle_alpha   90.00
_cell.angle_beta   90.00
_cell.angle_gamma   90.00
#
_symmetry.space_group_name_H-M   'P 1'
#
loop_
_entity.id
_entity.type
_entity.pdbx_description
1 polymer ?
#
loop_
_entity_poly.entity_id
_entity_poly.type
_entity_poly.pdbx_seq_one_letter_code
_entity_poly.pdbx_strand_id
1 'polypeptide(L)'
;MPMIHGLHFNNLRGDIYGGVVAAVVALPLALAFGVASGAGAIAGLYGAIFVGLFASVFGGTPAQCSGPTGPMTVVMAGILVQFSD
;
A
#
# COMPACT_ATOMS: atom_id res chain seq x y z
N MET A 1 -9.06 24.01 -2.46
CA MET A 1 -9.24 22.58 -2.13
C MET A 1 -8.23 22.25 -1.05
N PRO A 2 -8.63 21.69 0.10
CA PRO A 2 -7.67 21.37 1.15
C PRO A 2 -6.65 20.35 0.62
N MET A 3 -5.37 20.58 0.92
CA MET A 3 -4.25 19.71 0.49
C MET A 3 -4.33 18.32 1.12
N ILE A 4 -5.01 18.20 2.26
CA ILE A 4 -5.18 16.96 3.03
C ILE A 4 -6.68 16.75 3.25
N HIS A 5 -7.26 15.71 2.65
CA HIS A 5 -8.68 15.40 2.77
C HIS A 5 -8.92 14.42 3.93
N GLY A 6 -9.84 14.75 4.83
CA GLY A 6 -10.33 13.81 5.85
C GLY A 6 -9.44 13.63 7.09
N LEU A 7 -8.37 14.39 7.27
CA LEU A 7 -7.54 14.31 8.47
C LEU A 7 -8.16 15.15 9.59
N HIS A 8 -8.83 14.48 10.54
CA HIS A 8 -9.54 15.09 11.66
C HIS A 8 -9.53 14.16 12.88
N PHE A 9 -9.56 14.72 14.10
CA PHE A 9 -9.44 13.94 15.33
C PHE A 9 -10.78 13.44 15.91
N ASN A 10 -11.88 13.63 15.19
CA ASN A 10 -13.21 13.30 15.69
C ASN A 10 -13.50 11.78 15.69
N ASN A 11 -12.69 10.98 14.97
CA ASN A 11 -12.84 9.53 14.86
C ASN A 11 -11.57 8.74 15.26
N LEU A 12 -10.74 9.29 16.17
CA LEU A 12 -9.42 8.72 16.49
C LEU A 12 -9.46 7.23 16.88
N ARG A 13 -10.48 6.78 17.63
CA ARG A 13 -10.63 5.36 17.97
C ARG A 13 -10.87 4.51 16.72
N GLY A 14 -11.81 4.92 15.87
CA GLY A 14 -12.13 4.19 14.64
C GLY A 14 -10.94 4.12 13.69
N ASP A 15 -10.20 5.22 13.55
CA ASP A 15 -9.05 5.32 12.65
C ASP A 15 -7.88 4.44 13.13
N ILE A 16 -7.63 4.39 14.44
CA ILE A 16 -6.59 3.50 15.02
C ILE A 16 -6.97 2.03 14.84
N TYR A 17 -8.20 1.62 15.21
CA TYR A 17 -8.61 0.23 15.05
C TYR A 17 -8.66 -0.19 13.58
N GLY A 18 -9.20 0.67 12.70
CA GLY A 18 -9.23 0.46 11.26
C GLY A 18 -7.83 0.32 10.67
N GLY A 19 -6.90 1.20 11.06
CA GLY A 19 -5.50 1.16 10.63
C GLY A 19 -4.77 -0.11 11.06
N VAL A 20 -4.98 -0.58 12.30
CA VAL A 20 -4.38 -1.82 12.80
C VAL A 20 -4.92 -3.03 12.03
N VAL A 21 -6.23 -3.12 11.82
CA VAL A 21 -6.84 -4.21 11.04
C VAL A 21 -6.35 -4.19 9.60
N ALA A 22 -6.28 -3.01 8.98
CA ALA A 22 -5.74 -2.85 7.63
C ALA A 22 -4.28 -3.28 7.55
N ALA A 23 -3.45 -2.94 8.54
CA ALA A 23 -2.04 -3.35 8.59
C ALA A 23 -1.88 -4.88 8.68
N VAL A 24 -2.69 -5.55 9.51
CA VAL A 24 -2.68 -7.02 9.64
C VAL A 24 -3.05 -7.70 8.33
N VAL A 25 -4.01 -7.15 7.58
CA VAL A 25 -4.40 -7.70 6.26
C VAL A 25 -3.36 -7.35 5.18
N ALA A 26 -2.77 -6.15 5.22
CA ALA A 26 -1.83 -5.68 4.21
C ALA A 26 -0.47 -6.38 4.29
N LEU A 27 0.01 -6.75 5.48
CA LEU A 27 1.32 -7.37 5.68
C LEU A 27 1.51 -8.66 4.86
N PRO A 28 0.66 -9.70 4.97
CA PRO A 28 0.81 -10.91 4.16
C PRO A 28 0.63 -10.63 2.67
N LEU A 29 -0.27 -9.72 2.30
CA LEU A 29 -0.53 -9.33 0.91
C LEU A 29 0.71 -8.69 0.27
N ALA A 30 1.37 -7.79 0.99
CA ALA A 30 2.58 -7.10 0.55
C ALA A 30 3.76 -8.05 0.34
N LEU A 31 3.95 -9.00 1.27
CA LEU A 31 5.00 -10.02 1.13
C LEU A 31 4.71 -10.94 -0.07
N ALA A 32 3.48 -11.42 -0.21
CA ALA A 32 3.08 -12.30 -1.31
C ALA A 32 3.27 -11.62 -2.68
N PHE A 33 2.83 -10.37 -2.81
CA PHE A 33 2.99 -9.59 -4.04
C PHE A 33 4.43 -9.17 -4.32
N GLY A 34 5.24 -8.90 -3.29
CA GLY A 34 6.68 -8.68 -3.45
C GLY A 34 7.37 -9.91 -4.06
N VAL A 35 7.07 -11.11 -3.56
CA VAL A 35 7.62 -12.36 -4.11
C VAL A 35 7.07 -12.65 -5.51
N ALA A 36 5.76 -12.50 -5.71
CA ALA A 36 5.11 -12.79 -6.99
C ALA A 36 5.53 -11.85 -8.13
N SER A 37 5.96 -10.61 -7.82
CA SER A 37 6.53 -9.71 -8.83
C SER A 37 7.95 -10.09 -9.26
N GLY A 38 8.65 -10.94 -8.50
CA GLY A 38 10.08 -11.21 -8.71
C GLY A 38 11.03 -10.18 -8.09
N ALA A 39 10.52 -9.07 -7.54
CA ALA A 39 11.33 -8.05 -6.85
C ALA A 39 11.75 -8.47 -5.43
N GLY A 40 11.05 -9.44 -4.83
CA GLY A 40 11.30 -9.96 -3.49
C GLY A 40 10.36 -9.40 -2.42
N ALA A 41 10.22 -10.15 -1.33
CA ALA A 41 9.30 -9.83 -0.24
C ALA A 41 9.57 -8.45 0.40
N ILE A 42 10.85 -8.09 0.51
CA ILE A 42 11.31 -6.82 1.09
C ILE A 42 10.82 -5.63 0.24
N ALA A 43 10.89 -5.73 -1.08
CA ALA A 43 10.40 -4.69 -1.98
C ALA A 43 8.88 -4.51 -1.86
N GLY A 44 8.13 -5.60 -1.71
CA GLY A 44 6.69 -5.56 -1.43
C GLY A 44 6.36 -4.86 -0.12
N LEU A 45 7.12 -5.15 0.94
CA LEU A 45 6.93 -4.52 2.25
C LEU A 45 7.22 -3.02 2.22
N TYR A 46 8.36 -2.60 1.64
CA TYR A 46 8.66 -1.18 1.47
C TYR A 46 7.63 -0.47 0.60
N GLY A 47 7.20 -1.12 -0.49
CA GLY A 47 6.14 -0.61 -1.35
C GLY A 47 4.86 -0.34 -0.56
N ALA A 48 4.41 -1.28 0.28
CA ALA A 48 3.22 -1.09 1.10
C ALA A 48 3.35 0.07 2.09
N ILE A 49 4.49 0.19 2.77
CA ILE A 49 4.74 1.25 3.76
C ILE A 49 4.75 2.63 3.11
N PHE A 50 5.58 2.81 2.07
CA PHE A 50 5.73 4.12 1.45
C PHE A 50 4.47 4.52 0.66
N VAL A 51 3.90 3.61 -0.13
CA VAL A 51 2.66 3.90 -0.86
C VAL A 51 1.52 4.21 0.11
N GLY A 52 1.38 3.44 1.19
CA GLY A 52 0.35 3.70 2.21
C GLY A 52 0.52 5.07 2.88
N LEU A 53 1.75 5.46 3.22
CA LEU A 53 2.03 6.76 3.84
C LEU A 53 1.75 7.92 2.89
N PHE A 54 2.31 7.90 1.68
CA PHE A 54 2.13 9.00 0.74
C PHE A 54 0.68 9.10 0.24
N ALA A 55 0.03 7.97 -0.04
CA ALA A 55 -1.33 7.98 -0.52
C ALA A 55 -2.34 8.38 0.58
N SER A 56 -2.09 8.09 1.86
CA SER A 56 -2.97 8.56 2.95
C SER A 56 -2.83 10.06 3.23
N VAL A 57 -1.64 10.64 3.09
CA VAL A 57 -1.39 12.07 3.32
C VAL A 57 -1.83 12.94 2.14
N PHE A 58 -1.54 12.50 0.91
CA PHE A 58 -1.78 13.27 -0.32
C PHE A 58 -2.99 12.76 -1.13
N GLY A 59 -3.73 11.79 -0.60
CA GLY A 59 -4.89 11.19 -1.25
C GLY A 59 -6.17 12.03 -1.16
N GLY A 60 -7.18 11.59 -1.92
CA GLY A 60 -8.49 12.25 -1.96
C GLY A 60 -9.57 11.56 -1.12
N THR A 61 -9.33 10.33 -0.64
CA THR A 61 -10.35 9.48 -0.03
C THR A 61 -9.98 9.14 1.42
N PRO A 62 -10.76 9.59 2.43
CA PRO A 62 -10.40 9.43 3.85
C PRO A 62 -10.18 7.99 4.33
N ALA A 63 -10.89 7.02 3.74
CA ALA A 63 -10.81 5.60 4.12
C ALA A 63 -9.99 4.74 3.13
N GLN A 64 -9.12 5.35 2.32
CA GLN A 64 -8.33 4.59 1.35
C GLN A 64 -7.22 3.78 2.03
N CYS A 65 -7.07 2.53 1.61
CA CYS A 65 -5.91 1.69 1.91
C CYS A 65 -5.11 1.49 0.62
N SER A 66 -3.87 1.96 0.58
CA SER A 66 -3.02 1.93 -0.62
C SER A 66 -1.77 1.09 -0.38
N GLY A 67 -1.34 0.34 -1.39
CA GLY A 67 -0.20 -0.57 -1.32
C GLY A 67 -0.03 -1.36 -2.62
N PRO A 68 0.88 -2.34 -2.67
CA PRO A 68 1.02 -3.23 -3.82
C PRO A 68 -0.27 -4.04 -4.03
N THR A 69 -0.74 -4.10 -5.28
CA THR A 69 -1.97 -4.82 -5.66
C THR A 69 -1.67 -5.89 -6.70
N GLY A 70 -2.58 -6.84 -6.88
CA GLY A 70 -2.46 -7.90 -7.89
C GLY A 70 -2.15 -7.36 -9.29
N PRO A 71 -2.92 -6.41 -9.85
CA PRO A 71 -2.62 -5.85 -11.17
C PRO A 71 -1.24 -5.20 -11.27
N MET A 72 -0.83 -4.40 -10.27
CA MET A 72 0.52 -3.82 -10.24
C MET A 72 1.62 -4.88 -10.18
N THR A 73 1.39 -5.95 -9.43
CA THR A 73 2.32 -7.07 -9.28
C THR A 73 2.54 -7.80 -10.60
N VAL A 74 1.47 -8.05 -11.35
CA VAL A 74 1.53 -8.69 -12.67
C VAL A 74 2.31 -7.81 -13.66
N VAL A 75 2.04 -6.50 -13.67
CA VAL A 75 2.76 -5.56 -14.53
C VAL A 75 4.24 -5.50 -14.15
N MET A 76 4.57 -5.44 -12.86
CA MET A 76 5.95 -5.44 -12.38
C MET A 76 6.69 -6.73 -12.72
N ALA A 77 6.02 -7.89 -12.62
CA ALA A 77 6.60 -9.17 -13.06
C ALA A 77 6.95 -9.14 -14.56
N GLY A 78 6.04 -8.63 -15.39
CA GLY A 78 6.29 -8.48 -16.83
C GLY A 78 7.48 -7.56 -17.13
N ILE A 79 7.57 -6.43 -16.43
CA ILE A 79 8.69 -5.48 -16.57
C ILE A 79 10.01 -6.14 -16.13
N LEU A 80 10.05 -6.80 -14.97
CA LEU A 80 11.28 -7.43 -14.49
C LEU A 80 11.74 -8.55 -15.42
N VAL A 81 10.82 -9.36 -15.96
CA VAL A 81 11.16 -10.35 -16.98
C VAL A 81 11.74 -9.68 -18.24
N GLN A 82 11.15 -8.57 -18.68
CA GLN A 82 11.59 -7.88 -19.89
C GLN A 82 12.95 -7.17 -19.77
N PHE A 83 13.33 -6.72 -18.56
CA PHE A 83 14.56 -5.94 -18.30
C PHE A 83 15.53 -6.64 -17.33
N SER A 84 15.48 -7.98 -17.25
CA SER A 84 16.38 -8.77 -16.38
C SER A 84 17.68 -9.22 -17.06
N ASP A 85 17.86 -8.84 -18.33
CA ASP A 85 19.11 -8.93 -19.10
C ASP A 85 19.89 -7.60 -19.08
#